data_AF-A0A1V2H7M6-F1
#
_entry.id   AF-A0A1V2H7M6-F1
#
_cell.length_a   1.000
_cell.length_b   1.000
_cell.length_c   1.000
_cell.angle_alpha   90.00
_cell.angle_beta   90.00
_cell.angle_gamma   90.00
#
_symmetry.space_group_name_H-M   'P 1'
#
loop_
_entity.id
_entity.type
_entity.pdbx_description
1 polymer ?
#
loop_
_entity_poly.entity_id
_entity_poly.type
_entity_poly.pdbx_seq_one_letter_code
_entity_poly.pdbx_strand_id
1 'polypeptide(L)'
;MINVEHFRKLWVLTSSSNQHEADQALRKATMILAADGKTLDDVPGLLAGFAYSAAMESLMDTMWGPGSAHAAERAAKRQAVIDRYGSKEAALAPTEWERLLDGAVEPFKLNVQYRFSNGTYPTESLGGWMGTLSDDEPPSDVREAVERAYPLPRTIDEAKVEKDRWALRCQDLHDLLGIEAGDMPLSLAAYLRSEIVTHLFETELRAKDVYDVISRVIAFRQQGMDPTDVQMAAIQADLEGLL
;
A
#
# COMPACT_ATOMS: atom_id res chain seq x y z
N MET A 1 -36.32 16.30 -19.25
CA MET A 1 -35.00 15.98 -18.69
C MET A 1 -34.25 15.16 -19.73
N ILE A 2 -33.19 15.73 -20.31
CA ILE A 2 -32.37 15.12 -21.35
C ILE A 2 -31.79 13.79 -20.84
N ASN A 3 -31.99 12.72 -21.60
CA ASN A 3 -31.21 11.50 -21.42
C ASN A 3 -29.80 11.74 -21.98
N VAL A 4 -28.86 11.99 -21.07
CA VAL A 4 -27.55 12.52 -21.45
C VAL A 4 -26.64 11.47 -22.10
N GLU A 5 -26.83 10.18 -21.80
CA GLU A 5 -26.08 9.10 -22.46
C GLU A 5 -26.51 8.94 -23.93
N HIS A 6 -27.81 8.98 -24.18
CA HIS A 6 -28.35 8.97 -25.55
C HIS A 6 -27.90 10.22 -26.32
N PHE A 7 -27.90 11.38 -25.65
CA PHE A 7 -27.42 12.63 -26.24
C PHE A 7 -25.92 12.55 -26.60
N ARG A 8 -25.06 11.97 -25.75
CA ARG A 8 -23.63 11.78 -26.04
C ARG A 8 -23.37 10.93 -27.28
N LYS A 9 -24.01 9.76 -27.38
CA LYS A 9 -23.83 8.85 -28.53
C LYS A 9 -24.22 9.56 -29.83
N LEU A 10 -25.27 10.36 -29.76
CA LEU A 10 -25.74 11.15 -30.88
C LEU A 10 -24.86 12.38 -31.18
N TRP A 11 -24.27 13.01 -30.16
CA TRP A 11 -23.31 14.11 -30.32
C TRP A 11 -21.99 13.66 -30.96
N VAL A 12 -21.49 12.47 -30.64
CA VAL A 12 -20.30 11.91 -31.30
C VAL A 12 -20.53 11.69 -32.80
N LEU A 13 -21.76 11.38 -33.21
CA LEU A 13 -22.09 11.19 -34.63
C LEU A 13 -22.11 12.50 -35.42
N THR A 14 -22.15 13.67 -34.77
CA THR A 14 -22.09 14.97 -35.48
C THR A 14 -20.71 15.26 -36.07
N SER A 15 -19.68 14.53 -35.66
CA SER A 15 -18.33 14.57 -36.24
C SER A 15 -18.02 13.37 -37.13
N SER A 16 -19.04 12.60 -37.56
CA SER A 16 -18.88 11.50 -38.52
C SER A 16 -18.32 12.00 -39.85
N SER A 17 -17.48 11.19 -40.50
CA SER A 17 -16.97 11.46 -41.86
C SER A 17 -18.06 11.34 -42.93
N ASN A 18 -19.24 10.81 -42.59
CA ASN A 18 -20.41 10.81 -43.45
C ASN A 18 -21.27 12.05 -43.19
N GLN A 19 -21.24 13.00 -44.13
CA GLN A 19 -21.86 14.31 -43.97
C GLN A 19 -23.38 14.25 -43.79
N HIS A 20 -24.05 13.28 -44.44
CA HIS A 20 -25.50 13.11 -44.28
C HIS A 20 -25.88 12.58 -42.89
N GLU A 21 -25.05 11.72 -42.32
CA GLU A 21 -25.21 11.18 -40.97
C GLU A 21 -24.94 12.25 -39.90
N ALA A 22 -23.87 13.02 -40.09
CA ALA A 22 -23.51 14.14 -39.22
C ALA A 22 -24.62 15.21 -39.16
N ASP A 23 -25.20 15.58 -40.31
CA ASP A 23 -26.30 16.55 -40.37
C ASP A 23 -27.58 16.04 -39.68
N GLN A 24 -27.91 14.76 -39.84
CA GLN A 24 -29.06 14.16 -39.16
C GLN A 24 -28.84 14.06 -37.64
N ALA A 25 -27.63 13.70 -37.22
CA ALA A 25 -27.23 13.66 -35.82
C ALA A 25 -27.31 15.07 -35.20
N LEU A 26 -26.82 16.11 -35.89
CA LEU A 26 -26.86 17.48 -35.40
C LEU A 26 -28.29 17.98 -35.23
N ARG A 27 -29.18 17.72 -36.20
CA ARG A 27 -30.61 18.08 -36.10
C ARG A 27 -31.29 17.40 -34.92
N LYS A 28 -31.01 16.11 -34.70
CA LYS A 28 -31.55 15.37 -33.55
C LYS A 28 -30.99 15.89 -32.22
N ALA A 29 -29.71 16.26 -32.17
CA ALA A 29 -29.08 16.83 -30.99
C ALA A 29 -29.76 18.14 -30.60
N THR A 30 -29.96 19.04 -31.57
CA THR A 30 -30.64 20.32 -31.38
C THR A 30 -32.07 20.14 -30.87
N MET A 31 -32.82 19.15 -31.38
CA MET A 31 -34.18 18.86 -30.90
C MET A 31 -34.19 18.36 -29.44
N ILE A 32 -33.23 17.51 -29.07
CA ILE A 32 -33.11 16.99 -27.69
C ILE A 32 -32.77 18.12 -26.71
N LEU A 33 -31.89 19.04 -27.10
CA LEU A 33 -31.55 20.22 -26.29
C LEU A 33 -32.74 21.16 -26.12
N ALA A 34 -33.44 21.46 -27.23
CA ALA A 34 -34.58 22.37 -27.23
C ALA A 34 -35.75 21.88 -26.36
N ALA A 35 -35.97 20.57 -26.29
CA ALA A 35 -37.01 19.97 -25.43
C ALA A 35 -36.82 20.29 -23.94
N ASP A 36 -35.60 20.67 -23.55
CA ASP A 36 -35.18 20.97 -22.19
C ASP A 36 -34.73 22.43 -22.02
N GLY A 37 -35.07 23.30 -22.98
CA GLY A 37 -34.77 24.73 -22.98
C GLY A 37 -33.29 25.08 -23.17
N LYS A 38 -32.49 24.15 -23.69
CA LYS A 38 -31.04 24.31 -23.87
C LYS A 38 -30.66 24.53 -25.33
N THR A 39 -29.48 25.10 -25.56
CA THR A 39 -28.91 25.31 -26.89
C THR A 39 -27.60 24.55 -27.06
N LEU A 40 -27.00 24.64 -28.25
CA LEU A 40 -25.70 24.03 -28.52
C LEU A 40 -24.59 24.65 -27.67
N ASP A 41 -24.77 25.89 -27.19
CA ASP A 41 -23.81 26.58 -26.33
C ASP A 41 -23.75 25.97 -24.92
N ASP A 42 -24.79 25.23 -24.51
CA ASP A 42 -24.83 24.51 -23.24
C ASP A 42 -24.09 23.15 -23.31
N VAL A 43 -23.74 22.69 -24.50
CA VAL A 43 -23.13 21.36 -24.72
C VAL A 43 -21.79 21.19 -23.99
N PRO A 44 -20.86 22.17 -23.99
CA PRO A 44 -19.62 22.04 -23.23
C PRO A 44 -19.87 21.82 -21.73
N GLY A 45 -20.83 22.54 -21.14
CA GLY A 45 -21.20 22.36 -19.72
C GLY A 45 -21.89 21.03 -19.46
N LEU A 46 -22.77 20.61 -20.38
CA LEU A 46 -23.42 19.30 -20.34
C LEU A 46 -22.45 18.15 -20.52
N LEU A 47 -21.33 18.31 -21.21
CA LEU A 47 -20.30 17.27 -21.39
C LEU A 47 -19.20 17.34 -20.32
N ALA A 48 -18.92 18.51 -19.74
CA ALA A 48 -17.92 18.71 -18.70
C ALA A 48 -18.28 17.97 -17.40
N GLY A 49 -19.56 17.93 -17.02
CA GLY A 49 -20.03 17.11 -15.89
C GLY A 49 -19.76 15.61 -16.04
N PHE A 50 -19.55 15.12 -17.28
CA PHE A 50 -19.28 13.71 -17.60
C PHE A 50 -17.81 13.38 -17.68
N ALA A 51 -16.96 14.33 -18.06
CA ALA A 51 -15.51 14.13 -18.01
C ALA A 51 -15.08 13.78 -16.57
N TYR A 52 -15.74 14.37 -15.56
CA TYR A 52 -15.52 14.04 -14.16
C TYR A 52 -16.11 12.68 -13.75
N SER A 53 -17.34 12.33 -14.19
CA SER A 53 -17.96 11.05 -13.81
C SER A 53 -17.34 9.85 -14.52
N ALA A 54 -17.03 9.93 -15.82
CA ALA A 54 -16.40 8.85 -16.58
C ALA A 54 -14.93 8.68 -16.24
N ALA A 55 -14.21 9.77 -15.89
CA ALA A 55 -12.88 9.65 -15.33
C ALA A 55 -12.92 9.00 -13.94
N MET A 56 -13.90 9.33 -13.10
CA MET A 56 -14.10 8.66 -11.81
C MET A 56 -14.52 7.20 -11.98
N GLU A 57 -15.38 6.87 -12.94
CA GLU A 57 -15.83 5.50 -13.22
C GLU A 57 -14.69 4.65 -13.79
N SER A 58 -13.88 5.22 -14.70
CA SER A 58 -12.64 4.60 -15.20
C SER A 58 -11.57 4.47 -14.12
N LEU A 59 -11.41 5.48 -13.26
CA LEU A 59 -10.52 5.43 -12.09
C LEU A 59 -10.99 4.35 -11.12
N MET A 60 -12.30 4.22 -10.90
CA MET A 60 -12.89 3.22 -10.01
C MET A 60 -12.82 1.81 -10.60
N ASP A 61 -12.96 1.64 -11.92
CA ASP A 61 -12.80 0.36 -12.61
C ASP A 61 -11.31 -0.04 -12.75
N THR A 62 -10.42 0.94 -12.82
CA THR A 62 -8.96 0.73 -12.80
C THR A 62 -8.45 0.41 -11.38
N MET A 63 -8.98 1.08 -10.35
CA MET A 63 -8.57 0.89 -8.95
C MET A 63 -9.29 -0.29 -8.26
N TRP A 64 -10.57 -0.52 -8.56
CA TRP A 64 -11.42 -1.52 -7.88
C TRP A 64 -12.16 -2.48 -8.82
N GLY A 65 -12.09 -2.27 -10.13
CA GLY A 65 -12.61 -3.21 -11.12
C GLY A 65 -11.63 -4.36 -11.40
N PRO A 66 -12.11 -5.49 -11.95
CA PRO A 66 -11.25 -6.58 -12.41
C PRO A 66 -10.65 -6.19 -13.78
N GLY A 67 -9.87 -5.11 -13.83
CA GLY A 67 -9.02 -4.83 -14.99
C GLY A 67 -8.11 -6.05 -15.20
N SER A 68 -8.28 -6.76 -16.31
CA SER A 68 -7.64 -8.07 -16.55
C SER A 68 -6.13 -8.04 -16.41
N ALA A 69 -5.49 -6.90 -16.70
CA ALA A 69 -4.06 -6.68 -16.48
C ALA A 69 -3.69 -6.65 -14.99
N HIS A 70 -4.41 -5.90 -14.16
CA HIS A 70 -4.17 -5.86 -12.70
C HIS A 70 -4.52 -7.20 -12.05
N ALA A 71 -5.56 -7.89 -12.53
CA ALA A 71 -5.89 -9.23 -12.06
C ALA A 71 -4.80 -10.25 -12.42
N ALA A 72 -4.26 -10.21 -13.64
CA ALA A 72 -3.14 -11.05 -14.07
C ALA A 72 -1.86 -10.74 -13.30
N GLU A 73 -1.55 -9.47 -13.06
CA GLU A 73 -0.41 -9.05 -12.25
C GLU A 73 -0.51 -9.56 -10.80
N ARG A 74 -1.67 -9.39 -10.16
CA ARG A 74 -1.93 -9.92 -8.81
C ARG A 74 -1.84 -11.45 -8.77
N ALA A 75 -2.35 -12.13 -9.79
CA ALA A 75 -2.25 -13.58 -9.90
C ALA A 75 -0.79 -14.03 -10.06
N ALA A 76 0.01 -13.33 -10.87
CA ALA A 76 1.42 -13.61 -11.05
C ALA A 76 2.23 -13.38 -9.77
N LYS A 77 2.00 -12.27 -9.07
CA LYS A 77 2.61 -11.98 -7.75
C LYS A 77 2.30 -13.08 -6.73
N ARG A 78 1.02 -13.44 -6.61
CA ARG A 78 0.56 -14.54 -5.75
C ARG A 78 1.23 -15.88 -6.10
N GLN A 79 1.30 -16.20 -7.39
CA GLN A 79 1.95 -17.43 -7.84
C GLN A 79 3.44 -17.43 -7.52
N ALA A 80 4.14 -16.30 -7.69
CA ALA A 80 5.55 -16.18 -7.33
C ALA A 80 5.81 -16.40 -5.82
N VAL A 81 4.88 -15.98 -4.95
CA VAL A 81 4.96 -16.32 -3.52
C VAL A 81 4.73 -17.82 -3.30
N ILE A 82 3.70 -18.40 -3.91
CA ILE A 82 3.43 -19.85 -3.80
C ILE A 82 4.63 -20.67 -4.27
N ASP A 83 5.27 -20.31 -5.38
CA ASP A 83 6.44 -21.00 -5.91
C ASP A 83 7.64 -20.95 -4.94
N ARG A 84 7.80 -19.84 -4.20
CA ARG A 84 8.88 -19.66 -3.21
C ARG A 84 8.70 -20.53 -1.96
N TYR A 85 7.46 -20.66 -1.47
CA TYR A 85 7.16 -21.41 -0.23
C TYR A 85 6.62 -22.83 -0.49
N GLY A 86 6.35 -23.18 -1.76
CA GLY A 86 5.82 -24.46 -2.21
C GLY A 86 4.29 -24.60 -2.12
N SER A 87 3.60 -23.80 -1.29
CA SER A 87 2.14 -23.75 -1.20
C SER A 87 1.66 -22.46 -0.55
N LYS A 88 0.36 -22.14 -0.73
CA LYS A 88 -0.27 -21.01 -0.03
C LYS A 88 -0.26 -21.23 1.48
N GLU A 89 -0.53 -22.46 1.92
CA GLU A 89 -0.59 -22.84 3.34
C GLU A 89 0.79 -22.68 4.00
N ALA A 90 1.86 -23.14 3.34
CA ALA A 90 3.22 -22.95 3.84
C ALA A 90 3.63 -21.47 3.87
N ALA A 91 3.18 -20.68 2.90
CA ALA A 91 3.46 -19.24 2.88
C ALA A 91 2.70 -18.48 3.96
N LEU A 92 1.47 -18.90 4.31
CA LEU A 92 0.68 -18.31 5.38
C LEU A 92 1.08 -18.81 6.78
N ALA A 93 1.76 -19.95 6.88
CA ALA A 93 2.22 -20.47 8.16
C ALA A 93 3.22 -19.49 8.80
N PRO A 94 3.18 -19.31 10.14
CA PRO A 94 4.21 -18.54 10.83
C PRO A 94 5.59 -19.13 10.57
N THR A 95 6.55 -18.28 10.26
CA THR A 95 7.97 -18.60 10.18
C THR A 95 8.54 -18.89 11.57
N GLU A 96 9.79 -19.39 11.63
CA GLU A 96 10.47 -19.58 12.93
C GLU A 96 10.61 -18.27 13.70
N TRP A 97 10.87 -17.17 13.01
CA TRP A 97 11.07 -15.84 13.60
C TRP A 97 9.77 -15.27 14.14
N GLU A 98 8.69 -15.40 13.38
CA GLU A 98 7.33 -15.04 13.84
C GLU A 98 6.95 -15.86 15.08
N ARG A 99 7.23 -17.17 15.11
CA ARG A 99 6.96 -18.01 16.30
C ARG A 99 7.77 -17.58 17.54
N LEU A 100 9.03 -17.20 17.38
CA LEU A 100 9.85 -16.70 18.49
C LEU A 100 9.28 -15.40 19.06
N LEU A 101 8.89 -14.48 18.18
CA LEU A 101 8.30 -13.20 18.56
C LEU A 101 6.94 -13.38 19.23
N ASP A 102 6.04 -14.14 18.60
CA ASP A 102 4.70 -14.39 19.12
C ASP A 102 4.75 -15.13 20.46
N GLY A 103 5.71 -16.04 20.64
CA GLY A 103 5.95 -16.71 21.92
C GLY A 103 6.51 -15.78 23.00
N ALA A 104 7.39 -14.84 22.64
CA ALA A 104 7.95 -13.87 23.57
C ALA A 104 6.89 -12.89 24.10
N VAL A 105 5.92 -12.52 23.26
CA VAL A 105 4.87 -11.57 23.64
C VAL A 105 3.58 -12.24 24.14
N GLU A 106 3.52 -13.57 24.19
CA GLU A 106 2.35 -14.33 24.64
C GLU A 106 1.71 -13.80 25.95
N PRO A 107 2.49 -13.44 27.00
CA PRO A 107 1.92 -12.92 28.24
C PRO A 107 1.20 -11.58 28.11
N PHE A 108 1.48 -10.81 27.06
CA PHE A 108 0.93 -9.46 26.84
C PHE A 108 -0.29 -9.46 25.90
N LYS A 109 -0.66 -10.62 25.36
CA LYS A 109 -1.80 -10.72 24.45
C LYS A 109 -3.09 -10.41 25.20
N LEU A 110 -3.73 -9.30 24.83
CA LEU A 110 -5.02 -8.92 25.38
C LEU A 110 -6.09 -9.08 24.31
N ASN A 111 -7.19 -9.72 24.69
CA ASN A 111 -8.38 -9.77 23.87
C ASN A 111 -9.12 -8.41 23.94
N VAL A 112 -9.13 -7.66 22.84
CA VAL A 112 -9.95 -6.47 22.65
C VAL A 112 -11.10 -6.82 21.70
N GLN A 113 -12.32 -6.48 22.10
CA GLN A 113 -13.55 -6.74 21.34
C GLN A 113 -13.70 -5.80 20.13
N TYR A 114 -12.65 -5.64 19.32
CA TYR A 114 -12.69 -4.87 18.09
C TYR A 114 -12.67 -5.82 16.89
N ARG A 115 -13.75 -5.80 16.10
CA ARG A 115 -13.93 -6.71 14.96
C ARG A 115 -13.44 -6.02 13.70
N PHE A 116 -12.20 -6.26 13.29
CA PHE A 116 -11.70 -5.76 12.01
C PHE A 116 -12.43 -6.44 10.85
N SER A 117 -12.73 -5.67 9.82
CA SER A 117 -13.51 -6.08 8.64
C SER A 117 -12.76 -7.01 7.68
N ASN A 118 -11.46 -7.18 7.84
CA ASN A 118 -10.59 -7.95 6.94
C ASN A 118 -10.36 -9.42 7.36
N GLY A 119 -10.90 -9.88 8.50
CA GLY A 119 -10.91 -11.29 8.87
C GLY A 119 -9.53 -11.90 9.17
N THR A 120 -8.47 -11.10 9.28
CA THR A 120 -7.12 -11.55 9.64
C THR A 120 -6.91 -11.52 11.15
N TYR A 121 -6.42 -12.66 11.63
CA TYR A 121 -6.18 -13.15 12.99
C TYR A 121 -5.78 -12.08 14.02
N PRO A 122 -6.54 -11.92 15.11
CA PRO A 122 -6.20 -10.89 16.05
C PRO A 122 -5.36 -11.51 17.17
N THR A 123 -4.09 -11.12 17.22
CA THR A 123 -3.57 -10.76 18.54
C THR A 123 -4.15 -9.38 18.80
N GLU A 124 -5.26 -9.34 19.54
CA GLU A 124 -6.18 -8.20 19.59
C GLU A 124 -5.50 -6.91 20.14
N SER A 125 -4.47 -7.03 20.98
CA SER A 125 -3.45 -5.99 21.22
C SER A 125 -2.28 -6.61 22.00
N LEU A 126 -1.14 -5.92 22.08
CA LEU A 126 -0.04 -6.27 22.99
C LEU A 126 0.03 -5.25 24.12
N GLY A 127 -0.44 -5.61 25.31
CA GLY A 127 -0.50 -4.67 26.44
C GLY A 127 -1.37 -3.44 26.17
N GLY A 128 -2.36 -3.56 25.28
CA GLY A 128 -3.22 -2.45 24.83
C GLY A 128 -2.74 -1.74 23.56
N TRP A 129 -1.53 -2.03 23.09
CA TRP A 129 -1.00 -1.48 21.83
C TRP A 129 -1.52 -2.22 20.61
N MET A 130 -1.99 -1.45 19.61
CA MET A 130 -2.67 -1.98 18.41
C MET A 130 -1.88 -1.71 17.11
N GLY A 131 -0.58 -1.42 17.22
CA GLY A 131 0.25 -1.07 16.06
C GLY A 131 -0.04 0.36 15.58
N THR A 132 -0.17 0.54 14.26
CA THR A 132 -0.41 1.86 13.63
C THR A 132 -1.79 2.47 13.93
N LEU A 133 -2.69 1.71 14.55
CA LEU A 133 -4.03 2.19 14.90
C LEU A 133 -4.09 2.92 16.24
N SER A 134 -3.01 2.85 17.03
CA SER A 134 -2.84 3.66 18.24
C SER A 134 -1.81 4.75 17.95
N ASP A 135 -2.10 5.99 18.33
CA ASP A 135 -1.10 7.08 18.37
C ASP A 135 -0.02 6.84 19.45
N ASP A 136 -0.21 5.80 20.27
CA ASP A 136 0.65 5.45 21.39
C ASP A 136 1.85 4.57 20.99
N GLU A 137 2.98 4.80 21.65
CA GLU A 137 4.13 3.91 21.60
C GLU A 137 3.79 2.53 22.23
N PRO A 138 4.44 1.45 21.76
CA PRO A 138 4.29 0.15 22.40
C PRO A 138 4.74 0.21 23.88
N PRO A 139 4.03 -0.46 24.80
CA PRO A 139 4.49 -0.64 26.17
C PRO A 139 5.94 -1.11 26.23
N SER A 140 6.71 -0.55 27.16
CA SER A 140 8.15 -0.81 27.24
C SER A 140 8.48 -2.29 27.51
N ASP A 141 7.63 -3.00 28.25
CA ASP A 141 7.73 -4.43 28.51
C ASP A 141 7.46 -5.28 27.26
N VAL A 142 6.49 -4.89 26.43
CA VAL A 142 6.23 -5.50 25.11
C VAL A 142 7.42 -5.29 24.18
N ARG A 143 7.95 -4.07 24.11
CA ARG A 143 9.15 -3.76 23.33
C ARG A 143 10.34 -4.61 23.78
N GLU A 144 10.60 -4.65 25.08
CA GLU A 144 11.70 -5.43 25.68
C GLU A 144 11.56 -6.94 25.39
N ALA A 145 10.33 -7.48 25.41
CA ALA A 145 10.06 -8.86 25.05
C ALA A 145 10.38 -9.16 23.57
N VAL A 146 9.99 -8.28 22.66
CA VAL A 146 10.31 -8.39 21.22
C VAL A 146 11.81 -8.29 20.96
N GLU A 147 12.51 -7.36 21.61
CA GLU A 147 13.96 -7.21 21.48
C GLU A 147 14.73 -8.43 21.99
N ARG A 148 14.18 -9.15 22.98
CA ARG A 148 14.79 -10.36 23.57
C ARG A 148 14.40 -11.67 22.90
N ALA A 149 13.38 -11.70 22.05
CA ALA A 149 12.93 -12.91 21.38
C ALA A 149 14.07 -13.63 20.62
N TYR A 150 14.96 -12.85 20.02
CA TYR A 150 16.27 -13.27 19.50
C TYR A 150 17.18 -12.03 19.33
N PRO A 151 18.51 -12.20 19.22
CA PRO A 151 19.46 -11.08 19.22
C PRO A 151 19.11 -9.99 18.19
N LEU A 152 19.25 -8.72 18.60
CA LEU A 152 19.16 -7.59 17.68
C LEU A 152 20.39 -7.51 16.76
N PRO A 153 20.22 -7.00 15.53
CA PRO A 153 21.33 -6.63 14.67
C PRO A 153 22.32 -5.70 15.36
N ARG A 154 23.62 -5.94 15.16
CA ARG A 154 24.71 -5.14 15.75
C ARG A 154 25.49 -4.36 14.71
N THR A 155 25.18 -4.55 13.42
CA THR A 155 25.78 -3.85 12.30
C THR A 155 24.70 -3.35 11.35
N ILE A 156 25.01 -2.32 10.57
CA ILE A 156 24.08 -1.78 9.57
C ILE A 156 23.73 -2.86 8.53
N ASP A 157 24.70 -3.66 8.10
CA ASP A 157 24.44 -4.81 7.21
C ASP A 157 23.48 -5.83 7.81
N GLU A 158 23.68 -6.25 9.07
CA GLU A 158 22.77 -7.17 9.75
C GLU A 158 21.36 -6.58 9.85
N ALA A 159 21.26 -5.29 10.19
CA ALA A 159 19.98 -4.60 10.32
C ALA A 159 19.28 -4.48 8.96
N LYS A 160 20.04 -4.21 7.90
CA LYS A 160 19.51 -4.16 6.54
C LYS A 160 18.95 -5.52 6.11
N VAL A 161 19.70 -6.59 6.33
CA VAL A 161 19.28 -7.96 5.97
C VAL A 161 17.98 -8.33 6.68
N GLU A 162 17.89 -8.02 7.98
CA GLU A 162 16.66 -8.29 8.74
C GLU A 162 15.50 -7.37 8.32
N LYS A 163 15.75 -6.08 8.08
CA LYS A 163 14.75 -5.12 7.56
C LYS A 163 14.18 -5.58 6.22
N ASP A 164 15.05 -5.91 5.26
CA ASP A 164 14.67 -6.37 3.93
C ASP A 164 13.85 -7.67 4.01
N ARG A 165 14.18 -8.57 4.94
CA ARG A 165 13.41 -9.79 5.19
C ARG A 165 11.99 -9.47 5.66
N TRP A 166 11.83 -8.56 6.62
CA TRP A 166 10.51 -8.19 7.11
C TRP A 166 9.68 -7.46 6.05
N ALA A 167 10.30 -6.59 5.26
CA ALA A 167 9.65 -5.94 4.12
C ALA A 167 9.17 -6.98 3.09
N LEU A 168 10.02 -7.94 2.73
CA LEU A 168 9.64 -9.04 1.83
C LEU A 168 8.51 -9.88 2.42
N ARG A 169 8.57 -10.20 3.71
CA ARG A 169 7.53 -10.99 4.39
C ARG A 169 6.19 -10.26 4.38
N CYS A 170 6.18 -8.96 4.66
CA CYS A 170 4.99 -8.12 4.59
C CYS A 170 4.40 -8.12 3.17
N GLN A 171 5.24 -7.92 2.16
CA GLN A 171 4.84 -7.95 0.75
C GLN A 171 4.27 -9.31 0.33
N ASP A 172 4.91 -10.41 0.74
CA ASP A 172 4.46 -11.77 0.42
C ASP A 172 3.04 -12.04 0.96
N LEU A 173 2.78 -11.63 2.20
CA LEU A 173 1.46 -11.78 2.81
C LEU A 173 0.43 -10.88 2.11
N HIS A 174 0.80 -9.66 1.74
CA HIS A 174 -0.07 -8.75 0.98
C HIS A 174 -0.42 -9.32 -0.40
N ASP A 175 0.55 -9.88 -1.13
CA ASP A 175 0.31 -10.49 -2.45
C ASP A 175 -0.58 -11.76 -2.36
N LEU A 176 -0.47 -12.52 -1.27
CA LEU A 176 -1.29 -13.71 -1.03
C LEU A 176 -2.72 -13.40 -0.58
N LEU A 177 -2.89 -12.44 0.33
CA LEU A 177 -4.18 -12.13 0.96
C LEU A 177 -4.95 -11.04 0.20
N GLY A 178 -4.26 -10.18 -0.55
CA GLY A 178 -4.87 -9.06 -1.26
C GLY A 178 -5.55 -8.10 -0.29
N ILE A 179 -6.79 -7.74 -0.56
CA ILE A 179 -7.58 -6.81 0.28
C ILE A 179 -7.75 -7.36 1.71
N GLU A 180 -7.79 -8.68 1.89
CA GLU A 180 -7.92 -9.32 3.22
C GLU A 180 -6.66 -9.13 4.09
N ALA A 181 -5.52 -8.76 3.49
CA ALA A 181 -4.30 -8.45 4.22
C ALA A 181 -4.48 -7.28 5.20
N GLY A 182 -5.34 -6.32 4.84
CA GLY A 182 -5.33 -4.99 5.46
C GLY A 182 -4.00 -4.26 5.26
N ASP A 183 -3.80 -3.22 6.06
CA ASP A 183 -2.60 -2.38 6.00
C ASP A 183 -1.38 -3.02 6.70
N MET A 184 -1.62 -3.97 7.63
CA MET A 184 -0.59 -4.64 8.41
C MET A 184 -0.80 -6.16 8.39
N PRO A 185 -0.22 -6.89 7.42
CA PRO A 185 -0.37 -8.34 7.34
C PRO A 185 0.51 -9.11 8.33
N LEU A 186 1.53 -8.47 8.93
CA LEU A 186 2.38 -9.07 9.95
C LEU A 186 1.64 -9.19 11.30
N SER A 187 2.04 -10.14 12.15
CA SER A 187 1.61 -10.13 13.56
C SER A 187 2.11 -8.85 14.24
N LEU A 188 1.44 -8.36 15.29
CA LEU A 188 1.86 -7.14 16.01
C LEU A 188 3.31 -7.24 16.53
N ALA A 189 3.75 -8.43 16.95
CA ALA A 189 5.11 -8.65 17.40
C ALA A 189 6.13 -8.58 16.25
N ALA A 190 5.80 -9.16 15.09
CA ALA A 190 6.61 -9.07 13.89
C ALA A 190 6.67 -7.65 13.32
N TYR A 191 5.55 -6.93 13.34
CA TYR A 191 5.48 -5.52 12.99
C TYR A 191 6.36 -4.67 13.92
N LEU A 192 6.25 -4.84 15.24
CA LEU A 192 7.11 -4.13 16.19
C LEU A 192 8.59 -4.42 15.93
N ARG A 193 8.94 -5.68 15.66
CA ARG A 193 10.31 -6.05 15.33
C ARG A 193 10.78 -5.39 14.03
N SER A 194 9.93 -5.30 13.01
CA SER A 194 10.30 -4.63 11.77
C SER A 194 10.54 -3.14 11.96
N GLU A 195 9.76 -2.48 12.82
CA GLU A 195 9.97 -1.06 13.18
C GLU A 195 11.29 -0.87 13.92
N ILE A 196 11.56 -1.68 14.97
CA ILE A 196 12.81 -1.61 15.74
C ILE A 196 14.03 -1.79 14.82
N VAL A 197 14.01 -2.79 13.94
CA VAL A 197 15.12 -3.06 13.02
C VAL A 197 15.26 -1.96 11.97
N THR A 198 14.14 -1.38 11.54
CA THR A 198 14.16 -0.21 10.65
C THR A 198 14.84 0.97 11.33
N HIS A 199 14.52 1.29 12.58
CA HIS A 199 15.21 2.35 13.33
C HIS A 199 16.69 2.04 13.56
N LEU A 200 17.05 0.79 13.90
CA LEU A 200 18.45 0.35 13.99
C LEU A 200 19.20 0.62 12.68
N PHE A 201 18.61 0.22 11.56
CA PHE A 201 19.20 0.42 10.24
C PHE A 201 19.29 1.90 9.88
N GLU A 202 18.28 2.71 10.16
CA GLU A 202 18.17 4.07 9.63
C GLU A 202 18.87 5.13 10.48
N THR A 203 18.87 4.98 11.81
CA THR A 203 19.27 6.07 12.71
C THR A 203 20.09 5.64 13.93
N GLU A 204 19.88 4.43 14.49
CA GLU A 204 20.47 4.10 15.81
C GLU A 204 21.85 3.43 15.72
N LEU A 205 22.11 2.57 14.74
CA LEU A 205 23.43 1.97 14.57
C LEU A 205 24.41 2.98 13.95
N ARG A 206 25.67 2.94 14.40
CA ARG A 206 26.73 3.79 13.85
C ARG A 206 27.41 3.11 12.68
N ALA A 207 27.68 3.87 11.62
CA ALA A 207 28.51 3.42 10.52
C ALA A 207 29.93 3.11 10.99
N LYS A 208 30.46 1.98 10.55
CA LYS A 208 31.86 1.58 10.80
C LYS A 208 32.78 2.03 9.68
N ASP A 209 32.23 2.23 8.50
CA ASP A 209 32.93 2.69 7.31
C ASP A 209 32.00 3.42 6.35
N VAL A 210 32.55 3.91 5.25
CA VAL A 210 31.78 4.65 4.23
C VAL A 210 30.76 3.77 3.49
N TYR A 211 30.93 2.44 3.47
CA TYR A 211 30.01 1.53 2.80
C TYR A 211 28.69 1.41 3.57
N ASP A 212 28.74 1.42 4.90
CA ASP A 212 27.56 1.50 5.75
C ASP A 212 26.71 2.76 5.43
N VAL A 213 27.38 3.91 5.29
CA VAL A 213 26.71 5.19 4.93
C VAL A 213 26.09 5.13 3.54
N ILE A 214 26.85 4.62 2.56
CA ILE A 214 26.36 4.43 1.19
C ILE A 214 25.14 3.50 1.17
N SER A 215 25.16 2.44 1.97
CA SER A 215 24.05 1.47 2.07
C SER A 215 22.76 2.12 2.57
N ARG A 216 22.83 3.01 3.56
CA ARG A 216 21.67 3.82 4.01
C ARG A 216 21.14 4.72 2.91
N VAL A 217 22.02 5.49 2.26
CA VAL A 217 21.63 6.42 1.20
C VAL A 217 20.98 5.70 0.01
N ILE A 218 21.50 4.54 -0.39
CA ILE A 218 20.90 3.72 -1.44
C ILE A 218 19.52 3.22 -1.02
N ALA A 219 19.37 2.74 0.22
CA ALA A 219 18.09 2.26 0.73
C ALA A 219 17.02 3.36 0.72
N PHE A 220 17.34 4.58 1.17
CA PHE A 220 16.40 5.70 1.13
C PHE A 220 16.00 6.09 -0.30
N ARG A 221 16.96 6.14 -1.23
CA ARG A 221 16.66 6.40 -2.65
C ARG A 221 15.74 5.34 -3.26
N GLN A 222 15.93 4.07 -2.90
CA GLN A 222 15.09 2.97 -3.40
C GLN A 222 13.65 3.04 -2.89
N GLN A 223 13.42 3.64 -1.72
CA GLN A 223 12.08 3.90 -1.19
C GLN A 223 11.36 5.04 -1.92
N GLY A 224 12.05 5.79 -2.80
CA GLY A 224 11.46 6.89 -3.56
C GLY A 224 11.09 8.10 -2.70
N MET A 225 11.60 8.15 -1.46
CA MET A 225 11.37 9.23 -0.51
C MET A 225 12.72 9.88 -0.17
N ASP A 226 12.72 11.21 -0.04
CA ASP A 226 13.86 11.90 0.52
C ASP A 226 14.00 11.51 2.00
N PRO A 227 15.24 11.34 2.52
CA PRO A 227 15.42 11.02 3.93
C PRO A 227 14.86 12.14 4.81
N THR A 228 14.26 11.78 5.93
CA THR A 228 13.79 12.73 6.94
C THR A 228 14.95 13.50 7.56
N ASP A 229 14.68 14.63 8.22
CA ASP A 229 15.71 15.40 8.94
C ASP A 229 16.45 14.53 9.97
N VAL A 230 15.76 13.59 10.62
CA VAL A 230 16.36 12.65 11.59
C VAL A 230 17.31 11.68 10.90
N GLN A 231 16.90 11.09 9.76
CA GLN A 231 17.76 10.19 8.97
C GLN A 231 18.96 10.93 8.37
N MET A 232 18.76 12.17 7.90
CA MET A 232 19.84 13.03 7.41
C MET A 232 20.84 13.36 8.53
N ALA A 233 20.37 13.69 9.72
CA ALA A 233 21.23 13.93 10.88
C ALA A 233 22.03 12.68 11.28
N ALA A 234 21.44 11.50 11.19
CA ALA A 234 22.15 10.23 11.42
C ALA A 234 23.26 9.99 10.39
N ILE A 235 22.96 10.18 9.09
CA ILE A 235 23.96 10.10 8.00
C ILE A 235 25.09 11.10 8.22
N GLN A 236 24.76 12.35 8.57
CA GLN A 236 25.76 13.39 8.82
C GLN A 236 26.68 12.99 9.99
N ALA A 237 26.10 12.55 11.11
CA ALA A 237 26.88 12.15 12.29
C ALA A 237 27.78 10.94 12.00
N ASP A 238 27.33 10.01 11.17
CA ASP A 238 28.16 8.89 10.71
C ASP A 238 29.34 9.36 9.85
N LEU A 239 29.10 10.25 8.88
CA LEU A 239 30.17 10.81 8.05
C LEU A 239 31.20 11.57 8.88
N GLU A 240 30.75 12.38 9.85
CA GLU A 240 31.62 13.11 10.77
C GLU A 240 32.47 12.17 11.63
N GLY A 241 31.90 11.02 12.06
CA GLY A 241 32.63 10.02 12.85
C GLY A 241 33.68 9.22 12.07
N LEU A 242 33.67 9.29 10.73
CA LEU A 242 34.60 8.58 9.85
C LEU A 242 35.76 9.46 9.34
N LEU A 243 35.73 10.77 9.64
CA LEU A 243 36.77 11.75 9.28
C LEU A 243 37.80 11.91 10.39
#